data_AF-A0A1Q3DHU3-F1
#
_entry.id   AF-A0A1Q3DHU3-F1
#
_cell.length_a   1.000
_cell.length_b   1.000
_cell.length_c   1.000
_cell.angle_alpha   90.00
_cell.angle_beta   90.00
_cell.angle_gamma   90.00
#
_symmetry.space_group_name_H-M   'P 1'
#
loop_
_entity.id
_entity.type
_entity.pdbx_description
1 polymer ?
#
loop_
_entity_poly.entity_id
_entity_poly.type
_entity_poly.pdbx_seq_one_letter_code
_entity_poly.pdbx_strand_id
1 'polypeptide(L)'
;WDALRAALPVGTVSGAPKVKAMELIDQLEVTRRGPYSGGFGGISFSGDMDIALALRTMVFPTGIRYDTMYSYKDVNKRREWVAHLQTGAGIVADSDPADEQRECENKAAALARAIDLAESSFVSK
;
A
#
# COMPACT_ATOMS: atom_id res chain seq x y z
N TRP A 1 6.67 16.23 16.81
CA TRP A 1 6.99 16.21 15.35
C TRP A 1 8.35 15.55 15.09
N ASP A 2 9.41 15.93 15.82
CA ASP A 2 10.75 15.35 15.63
C ASP A 2 10.81 13.83 15.74
N ALA A 3 10.04 13.25 16.68
CA ALA A 3 9.92 11.80 16.83
C ALA A 3 9.40 11.10 15.56
N LEU A 4 8.37 11.65 14.90
CA LEU A 4 7.85 11.09 13.65
C LEU A 4 8.86 11.19 12.52
N ARG A 5 9.50 12.36 12.38
CA ARG A 5 10.50 12.60 11.35
C ARG A 5 11.72 11.67 11.50
N ALA A 6 12.10 11.35 12.73
CA ALA A 6 13.19 10.42 13.01
C ALA A 6 12.80 8.95 12.82
N ALA A 7 11.56 8.59 13.18
CA ALA A 7 11.10 7.20 13.14
C ALA A 7 10.71 6.73 11.74
N LEU A 8 10.05 7.57 10.94
CA LEU A 8 9.53 7.21 9.62
C LEU A 8 10.54 7.47 8.48
N PRO A 9 10.55 6.62 7.43
CA PRO A 9 9.86 5.33 7.34
C PRO A 9 10.51 4.28 8.24
N VAL A 10 9.72 3.31 8.70
CA VAL A 10 10.19 2.30 9.67
C VAL A 10 11.17 1.32 9.01
N GLY A 11 12.14 0.81 9.79
CA GLY A 11 13.19 -0.09 9.29
C GLY A 11 12.65 -1.38 8.66
N THR A 12 11.52 -1.90 9.17
CA THR A 12 10.90 -3.15 8.69
C THR A 12 10.37 -3.07 7.26
N VAL A 13 10.14 -1.86 6.75
CA VAL A 13 9.55 -1.62 5.41
C VAL A 13 10.53 -0.91 4.48
N SER A 14 11.72 -0.56 4.98
CA SER A 14 12.80 0.05 4.21
C SER A 14 13.99 -0.90 4.11
N GLY A 15 14.60 -1.22 5.25
CA GLY A 15 15.73 -2.14 5.38
C GLY A 15 16.84 -1.58 6.26
N ALA A 16 18.01 -2.23 6.22
CA ALA A 16 19.20 -1.82 6.96
C ALA A 16 20.46 -1.97 6.09
N PRO A 17 21.35 -0.95 6.02
CA PRO A 17 21.20 0.42 6.55
C PRO A 17 20.07 1.22 5.87
N LYS A 18 19.24 1.94 6.66
CA LYS A 18 17.96 2.52 6.21
C LYS A 18 18.08 3.37 4.93
N VAL A 19 19.01 4.33 4.90
CA VAL A 19 19.18 5.24 3.75
C VAL A 19 19.51 4.45 2.49
N LYS A 20 20.44 3.49 2.58
CA LYS A 20 20.86 2.72 1.41
C LYS A 20 19.75 1.81 0.90
N ALA A 21 18.98 1.22 1.81
CA ALA A 21 17.84 0.40 1.44
C ALA A 21 16.76 1.23 0.73
N MET A 22 16.48 2.45 1.21
CA MET A 22 15.54 3.36 0.54
C MET A 22 16.01 3.80 -0.86
N GLU A 23 17.31 4.05 -1.05
CA GLU A 23 17.86 4.35 -2.39
C GLU A 23 17.65 3.19 -3.37
N LEU A 24 17.91 1.95 -2.93
CA LEU A 24 17.71 0.77 -3.76
C LEU A 24 16.23 0.55 -4.09
N ILE A 25 15.34 0.76 -3.11
CA ILE A 25 13.90 0.72 -3.32
C ILE A 25 13.47 1.73 -4.39
N ASP A 26 13.94 2.99 -4.29
CA ASP A 26 13.59 4.04 -5.25
C ASP A 26 14.12 3.74 -6.67
N GLN A 27 15.24 3.04 -6.78
CA GLN A 27 15.78 2.59 -8.07
C GLN A 27 15.03 1.41 -8.68
N LEU A 28 14.49 0.51 -7.84
CA LEU A 28 13.89 -0.75 -8.29
C LEU A 28 12.36 -0.67 -8.42
N GLU A 29 11.69 0.17 -7.64
CA GLU A 29 10.24 0.33 -7.72
C GLU A 29 9.85 1.26 -8.87
N VAL A 30 8.90 0.82 -9.71
CA VAL A 30 8.45 1.57 -10.89
C VAL A 30 7.64 2.83 -10.51
N THR A 31 7.05 2.83 -9.32
CA THR A 31 6.14 3.89 -8.86
C THR A 31 6.43 4.25 -7.41
N ARG A 32 6.22 5.53 -7.05
CA ARG A 32 6.28 5.95 -5.66
C ARG A 32 5.24 5.22 -4.80
N ARG A 33 5.64 4.79 -3.61
CA ARG A 33 4.80 4.05 -2.64
C ARG A 33 3.55 4.78 -2.17
N GLY A 34 3.53 6.11 -2.26
CA GLY A 34 2.40 6.90 -1.76
C GLY A 34 2.15 6.62 -0.27
N PRO A 35 0.91 6.26 0.14
CA PRO A 35 0.61 5.93 1.52
C PRO A 35 1.30 4.65 2.03
N TYR A 36 1.66 3.71 1.15
CA TYR A 36 2.25 2.44 1.57
C TYR A 36 3.56 2.66 2.32
N SER A 37 3.73 1.97 3.46
CA SER A 37 4.88 2.11 4.38
C SER A 37 5.01 3.48 5.08
N GLY A 38 4.04 4.38 4.89
CA GLY A 38 3.91 5.64 5.63
C GLY A 38 3.28 5.46 7.01
N GLY A 39 3.01 6.58 7.68
CA GLY A 39 2.28 6.62 8.96
C GLY A 39 0.84 7.10 8.78
N PHE A 40 -0.11 6.42 9.42
CA PHE A 40 -1.53 6.78 9.47
C PHE A 40 -2.01 6.79 10.92
N GLY A 41 -2.60 7.89 11.36
CA GLY A 41 -3.12 8.01 12.73
C GLY A 41 -3.37 9.46 13.13
N GLY A 42 -3.35 9.71 14.44
CA GLY A 42 -3.75 10.98 15.04
C GLY A 42 -2.66 11.61 15.89
N ILE A 43 -2.71 12.94 15.98
CA ILE A 43 -1.92 13.73 16.92
C ILE A 43 -2.91 14.61 17.68
N SER A 44 -2.88 14.51 19.01
CA SER A 44 -3.72 15.31 19.90
C SER A 44 -3.14 16.70 20.08
N PHE A 45 -4.01 17.68 20.37
CA PHE A 45 -3.58 19.02 20.80
C PHE A 45 -2.84 19.00 22.15
N SER A 46 -2.99 17.93 22.95
CA SER A 46 -2.22 17.70 24.17
C SER A 46 -0.77 17.26 23.90
N GLY A 47 -0.41 16.94 22.66
CA GLY A 47 0.91 16.44 22.28
C GLY A 47 1.04 14.92 22.20
N ASP A 48 0.00 14.18 22.59
CA ASP A 48 -0.06 12.72 22.43
C ASP A 48 -0.16 12.34 20.95
N MET A 49 0.37 11.18 20.58
CA MET A 49 0.32 10.69 19.21
C MET A 49 0.17 9.18 19.15
N ASP A 50 -0.62 8.73 18.19
CA ASP A 50 -0.74 7.32 17.83
C ASP A 50 -0.75 7.21 16.31
N ILE A 51 0.28 6.56 15.77
CA ILE A 51 0.54 6.48 14.33
C ILE A 51 0.85 5.02 13.99
N ALA A 52 -0.07 4.38 13.28
CA ALA A 52 0.11 3.06 12.72
C ALA A 52 0.90 3.12 11.40
N LEU A 53 1.62 2.05 11.08
CA LEU A 53 2.19 1.88 9.75
C LEU A 53 1.09 1.54 8.75
N ALA A 54 1.05 2.26 7.64
CA ALA A 54 0.12 2.03 6.54
C ALA A 54 0.52 0.79 5.70
N LEU A 55 0.38 -0.37 6.33
CA LEU A 55 0.47 -1.70 5.72
C LEU A 55 -0.92 -2.31 5.68
N ARG A 56 -1.13 -3.33 4.82
CA ARG A 56 -2.44 -3.95 4.62
C ARG A 56 -3.56 -2.92 4.44
N THR A 57 -3.27 -1.87 3.67
CA THR A 57 -4.15 -0.73 3.45
C THR A 57 -4.55 -0.68 1.98
N MET A 58 -5.82 -0.40 1.69
CA MET A 58 -6.30 -0.16 0.32
C MET A 58 -6.38 1.33 0.05
N VAL A 59 -5.80 1.78 -1.05
CA VAL A 59 -5.86 3.19 -1.46
C VAL A 59 -6.77 3.30 -2.67
N PHE A 60 -7.73 4.22 -2.62
CA PHE A 60 -8.61 4.54 -3.75
C PHE A 60 -8.27 5.95 -4.25
N PRO A 61 -7.44 6.07 -5.29
CA PRO A 61 -7.11 7.38 -5.85
C PRO A 61 -8.35 8.08 -6.40
N THR A 62 -8.53 9.35 -6.02
CA THR A 62 -9.66 10.19 -6.41
C THR A 62 -9.40 11.05 -7.65
N GLY A 63 -8.18 11.00 -8.19
CA GLY A 63 -7.78 11.73 -9.38
C GLY A 63 -8.48 11.23 -10.66
N ILE A 64 -8.60 12.11 -11.66
CA ILE A 64 -9.09 11.74 -12.99
C ILE A 64 -8.06 10.79 -13.60
N ARG A 65 -8.52 9.60 -14.01
CA ARG A 65 -7.70 8.57 -14.65
C ARG A 65 -8.07 8.46 -16.12
N TYR A 66 -7.04 8.35 -16.96
CA TYR A 66 -7.16 8.09 -18.39
C TYR A 66 -6.62 6.70 -18.79
N ASP A 67 -6.14 5.93 -17.81
CA ASP A 67 -5.43 4.65 -17.97
C ASP A 67 -6.32 3.41 -17.72
N THR A 68 -7.57 3.58 -17.31
CA THR A 68 -8.52 2.48 -17.21
C THR A 68 -8.95 2.03 -18.61
N MET A 69 -8.25 1.02 -19.14
CA MET A 69 -8.53 0.35 -20.42
C MET A 69 -9.98 -0.18 -20.54
N TYR A 70 -10.75 -0.19 -19.44
CA TYR A 70 -12.15 -0.61 -19.38
C TYR A 70 -13.18 0.54 -19.38
N SER A 71 -12.77 1.82 -19.36
CA SER A 71 -13.67 2.94 -19.12
C SER A 71 -14.31 3.61 -20.36
N TYR A 72 -14.34 2.96 -21.52
CA TYR A 72 -14.90 3.54 -22.75
C TYR A 72 -15.86 2.61 -23.52
N LYS A 73 -16.88 2.07 -22.87
CA LYS A 73 -18.00 1.44 -23.59
C LYS A 73 -19.41 1.93 -23.24
N ASP A 74 -19.62 2.72 -22.19
CA ASP A 74 -20.97 3.21 -21.86
C ASP A 74 -20.96 4.52 -21.08
N VAL A 75 -21.77 5.48 -21.54
CA VAL A 75 -21.94 6.82 -20.92
C VAL A 75 -22.70 6.73 -19.58
N ASN A 76 -23.29 5.57 -19.27
CA ASN A 76 -24.12 5.33 -18.08
C ASN A 76 -23.48 4.39 -17.02
N LYS A 77 -22.21 3.96 -17.15
CA LYS A 77 -21.56 3.16 -16.11
C LYS A 77 -21.01 4.04 -14.99
N ARG A 78 -21.36 3.71 -13.74
CA ARG A 78 -20.77 4.29 -12.51
C ARG A 78 -19.25 4.42 -12.67
N ARG A 79 -18.67 5.49 -12.12
CA ARG A 79 -17.21 5.60 -11.92
C ARG A 79 -16.70 4.30 -11.30
N GLU A 80 -15.94 3.52 -12.06
CA GLU A 80 -15.27 2.33 -11.55
C GLU A 80 -14.14 2.80 -10.64
N TRP A 81 -14.23 2.45 -9.36
CA TRP A 81 -13.18 2.75 -8.39
C TRP A 81 -12.03 1.77 -8.58
N VAL A 82 -10.81 2.27 -8.72
CA VAL A 82 -9.60 1.43 -8.78
C VAL A 82 -8.97 1.38 -7.40
N ALA A 83 -8.96 0.19 -6.79
CA ALA A 83 -8.25 -0.10 -5.56
C ALA A 83 -6.76 -0.34 -5.86
N HIS A 84 -5.88 0.35 -5.15
CA HIS A 84 -4.44 0.09 -5.14
C HIS A 84 -4.07 -0.71 -3.90
N LEU A 85 -3.53 -1.91 -4.11
CA LEU A 85 -3.06 -2.82 -3.08
C LEU A 85 -1.54 -2.95 -3.24
N GLN A 86 -0.80 -2.47 -2.25
CA GLN A 86 0.66 -2.60 -2.24
C GLN A 86 1.11 -3.46 -1.07
N THR A 87 2.03 -4.38 -1.36
CA THR A 87 2.67 -5.26 -0.38
C THR A 87 4.13 -5.46 -0.75
N GLY A 88 4.89 -6.07 0.14
CA GLY A 88 6.30 -6.36 -0.05
C GLY A 88 6.78 -7.41 0.95
N ALA A 89 8.00 -7.85 0.76
CA ALA A 89 8.68 -8.80 1.64
C ALA A 89 10.08 -8.29 2.01
N GLY A 90 10.62 -8.80 3.10
CA GLY A 90 11.93 -8.40 3.59
C GLY A 90 13.01 -9.30 2.98
N ILE A 91 13.82 -8.75 2.09
CA ILE A 91 14.85 -9.52 1.39
C ILE A 91 16.13 -9.60 2.23
N VAL A 92 16.60 -10.81 2.47
CA VAL A 92 17.87 -11.14 3.12
C VAL A 92 18.76 -11.96 2.19
N ALA A 93 20.00 -12.22 2.59
CA ALA A 93 20.99 -12.88 1.72
C ALA A 93 20.61 -14.32 1.35
N ASP A 94 19.81 -14.98 2.17
CA ASP A 94 19.30 -16.34 2.04
C ASP A 94 17.85 -16.41 1.55
N SER A 95 17.25 -15.28 1.15
CA SER A 95 15.90 -15.26 0.58
C SER A 95 15.82 -16.02 -0.74
N ASP A 96 14.76 -16.80 -0.90
CA ASP A 96 14.38 -17.41 -2.19
C ASP A 96 13.37 -16.51 -2.92
N PRO A 97 13.63 -16.08 -4.17
CA PRO A 97 12.75 -15.16 -4.88
C PRO A 97 11.30 -15.64 -5.05
N ALA A 98 11.08 -16.95 -5.22
CA ALA A 98 9.73 -17.48 -5.38
C ALA A 98 8.97 -17.47 -4.06
N ASP A 99 9.65 -17.70 -2.94
CA ASP A 99 9.05 -17.69 -1.60
C ASP A 99 8.63 -16.27 -1.20
N GLU A 100 9.48 -15.27 -1.46
CA GLU A 100 9.21 -13.86 -1.17
C GLU A 100 8.04 -13.31 -2.02
N GLN A 101 7.95 -13.74 -3.27
CA GLN A 101 6.82 -13.41 -4.14
C GLN A 101 5.51 -14.00 -3.59
N ARG A 102 5.52 -15.27 -3.16
CA ARG A 102 4.34 -15.90 -2.53
C ARG A 102 3.96 -15.20 -1.23
N GLU A 103 4.92 -14.73 -0.45
CA GLU A 103 4.64 -13.92 0.74
C GLU A 103 3.92 -12.62 0.39
N CYS A 104 4.36 -11.90 -0.65
CA CYS A 104 3.69 -10.69 -1.13
C CYS A 104 2.25 -10.97 -1.56
N GLU A 105 2.04 -12.02 -2.36
CA GLU A 105 0.72 -12.45 -2.81
C GLU A 105 -0.20 -12.80 -1.63
N ASN A 106 0.30 -13.55 -0.65
CA ASN A 106 -0.44 -13.92 0.54
C ASN A 106 -0.83 -12.69 1.39
N LYS A 107 0.07 -11.70 1.51
CA LYS A 107 -0.24 -10.43 2.20
C LYS A 107 -1.32 -9.63 1.48
N ALA A 108 -1.34 -9.67 0.14
CA ALA A 108 -2.32 -8.96 -0.67
C ALA A 108 -3.68 -9.69 -0.70
N ALA A 109 -3.67 -11.02 -0.64
CA ALA A 109 -4.86 -11.87 -0.75
C ALA A 109 -5.94 -11.53 0.28
N ALA A 110 -5.55 -11.14 1.50
CA ALA A 110 -6.51 -10.74 2.53
C ALA A 110 -7.33 -9.50 2.12
N LEU A 111 -6.71 -8.52 1.47
CA LEU A 111 -7.39 -7.32 0.98
C LEU A 111 -8.24 -7.61 -0.26
N ALA A 112 -7.71 -8.43 -1.17
CA ALA A 112 -8.47 -8.86 -2.35
C ALA A 112 -9.75 -9.60 -1.94
N ARG A 113 -9.65 -10.55 -0.99
CA ARG A 113 -10.80 -11.26 -0.44
C ARG A 113 -11.81 -10.34 0.27
N ALA A 114 -11.34 -9.27 0.90
CA ALA A 114 -12.22 -8.28 1.50
C ALA A 114 -13.04 -7.51 0.45
N ILE A 115 -12.43 -7.21 -0.71
CA ILE A 115 -13.14 -6.63 -1.86
C ILE A 115 -14.20 -7.60 -2.38
N ASP A 116 -13.84 -8.87 -2.65
CA ASP A 116 -14.79 -9.88 -3.15
C ASP A 116 -16.01 -10.04 -2.24
N LEU A 117 -15.78 -10.06 -0.92
CA LEU A 117 -16.84 -10.17 0.08
C LEU A 117 -17.73 -8.92 0.10
N ALA A 118 -17.14 -7.73 -0.02
CA ALA A 118 -17.90 -6.48 -0.07
C ALA A 118 -18.75 -6.42 -1.34
N GLU A 119 -18.20 -6.76 -2.51
CA GLU A 119 -18.93 -6.75 -3.77
C GLU A 119 -20.11 -7.74 -3.76
N SER A 120 -19.88 -8.98 -3.32
CA SER A 120 -20.95 -9.99 -3.18
C SER A 120 -22.03 -9.62 -2.16
N SER A 121 -21.70 -8.80 -1.15
CA SER A 121 -22.67 -8.38 -0.14
C SER A 121 -23.52 -7.18 -0.56
N PHE A 122 -22.95 -6.26 -1.34
CA PHE A 122 -23.54 -4.94 -1.62
C PHE A 122 -23.90 -4.66 -3.09
N VAL A 123 -23.35 -5.42 -4.05
CA VAL A 123 -23.59 -5.19 -5.49
C VAL A 123 -24.60 -6.20 -6.06
N SER A 124 -24.58 -7.46 -5.62
CA SER A 124 -25.48 -8.51 -6.12
C SER A 124 -26.83 -8.60 -5.39
N LYS A 125 -27.41 -7.46 -4.99
CA LYS A 125 -28.78 -7.38 -4.45
C LYS A 125 -29.75 -6.82 -5.48
#